data_AF-A0A1I8AJP2-F1
#
_entry.id   AF-A0A1I8AJP2-F1
#
_cell.length_a   1.000
_cell.length_b   1.000
_cell.length_c   1.000
_cell.angle_alpha   90.00
_cell.angle_beta   90.00
_cell.angle_gamma   90.00
#
_symmetry.space_group_name_H-M   'P 1'
#
loop_
_entity.id
_entity.type
_entity.pdbx_description
1 polymer ?
#
loop_
_entity_poly.entity_id
_entity_poly.type
_entity_poly.pdbx_seq_one_letter_code
_entity_poly.pdbx_strand_id
1 'polypeptide(L)'
;MSYITDNPYGRILICTYGLFLVGLMSIYTFPRSPPKSVQIFYFSSTSVFLRMWSARSGLVIGHLLLRKIATDPKRMTSTGVKYLTQVEAISVDQELFNEYKFSVDQLMELAGLSCAEAFSSRYSKGKVLVISGPGNNGGDGLVCARHLKLFGYDPVVLYPKHSKSELMERLVIQCNGMGIIFLEQLPSNLSQYIGIVDALFGFSFRPPTRPPFDAIIATLSQTTVPIFSIDIPSGWDVEGGPPTEGSALRPDALISLTAPKLCAKYFRGKAHFLGGRFIPPNMASKYDLNLPLYEGTSSFLQL
;
A
#
# COMPACT_ATOMS: atom_id res chain seq x y z
N MET A 1 20.40 -43.18 17.84
CA MET A 1 21.77 -43.01 18.35
C MET A 1 21.75 -41.76 19.22
N SER A 2 21.92 -41.89 20.53
CA SER A 2 21.69 -40.82 21.50
C SER A 2 23.05 -40.22 21.91
N TYR A 3 23.19 -38.90 21.87
CA TYR A 3 24.34 -38.20 22.46
C TYR A 3 23.86 -37.37 23.66
N ILE A 4 24.57 -37.50 24.78
CA ILE A 4 24.40 -36.68 25.98
C ILE A 4 25.52 -35.65 25.95
N THR A 5 25.18 -34.36 26.04
CA THR A 5 26.16 -33.29 26.31
C THR A 5 25.78 -32.63 27.63
N ASP A 6 26.72 -32.60 28.58
CA ASP A 6 26.54 -31.93 29.87
C ASP A 6 26.69 -30.41 29.71
N ASN A 7 25.72 -29.66 30.23
CA ASN A 7 25.76 -28.19 30.38
C ASN A 7 25.32 -27.86 31.82
N PRO A 8 25.96 -26.90 32.52
CA PRO A 8 25.69 -26.55 33.93
C PRO A 8 24.26 -26.08 34.28
N TYR A 9 23.31 -26.02 33.33
CA TYR A 9 21.93 -25.58 33.58
C TYR A 9 20.84 -26.66 33.41
N GLY A 10 21.21 -27.93 33.27
CA GLY A 10 20.28 -29.07 33.35
C GLY A 10 20.29 -30.00 32.13
N ARG A 11 19.84 -31.25 32.33
CA ARG A 11 19.87 -32.31 31.31
C ARG A 11 18.85 -32.06 30.19
N ILE A 12 19.29 -32.14 28.94
CA ILE A 12 18.44 -32.12 27.75
C ILE A 12 18.38 -33.54 27.18
N LEU A 13 17.16 -34.08 27.02
CA LEU A 13 16.93 -35.34 26.31
C LEU A 13 16.33 -35.01 24.94
N ILE A 14 17.11 -35.18 23.87
CA ILE A 14 16.61 -35.04 22.50
C ILE A 14 16.24 -36.43 22.00
N CYS A 15 14.94 -36.65 21.75
CA CYS A 15 14.42 -37.85 21.11
C CYS A 15 13.91 -37.46 19.73
N THR A 16 14.54 -37.95 18.67
CA THR A 16 14.05 -37.78 17.29
C THR A 16 13.16 -38.95 16.92
N TYR A 17 11.86 -38.71 16.79
CA TYR A 17 10.98 -39.52 15.98
C TYR A 17 10.19 -38.62 15.01
N GLY A 18 9.96 -39.15 13.81
CA GLY A 18 9.59 -38.47 12.58
C GLY A 18 8.46 -37.43 12.66
N LEU A 19 8.67 -36.41 11.82
CA LEU A 19 7.69 -35.65 11.05
C LEU A 19 6.64 -34.79 11.79
N PHE A 20 6.67 -33.51 11.39
CA PHE A 20 5.66 -32.44 11.47
C PHE A 20 5.65 -31.46 12.68
N LEU A 21 5.75 -30.18 12.30
CA LEU A 21 5.33 -28.95 12.98
C LEU A 21 6.00 -28.62 14.33
N VAL A 22 7.02 -27.75 14.29
CA VAL A 22 7.45 -26.99 15.47
C VAL A 22 7.05 -25.53 15.28
N GLY A 23 5.93 -25.15 15.91
CA GLY A 23 5.62 -23.76 16.19
C GLY A 23 6.49 -23.25 17.34
N LEU A 24 6.98 -22.01 17.22
CA LEU A 24 7.67 -21.33 18.31
C LEU A 24 6.72 -21.16 19.50
N MET A 25 7.05 -21.76 20.65
CA MET A 25 6.51 -21.34 21.95
C MET A 25 7.53 -20.44 22.64
N SER A 26 7.14 -19.17 22.85
CA SER A 26 7.83 -18.25 23.74
C SER A 26 7.83 -18.79 25.17
N ILE A 27 9.00 -18.89 25.77
CA ILE A 27 9.20 -19.29 27.17
C ILE A 27 8.95 -18.07 28.05
N TYR A 28 7.85 -18.08 28.82
CA TYR A 28 7.68 -17.20 29.97
C TYR A 28 8.31 -17.85 31.20
N THR A 29 9.28 -17.18 31.81
CA THR A 29 9.85 -17.55 33.12
C THR A 29 8.99 -16.94 34.23
N PHE A 30 8.47 -17.77 35.13
CA PHE A 30 7.86 -17.32 36.39
C PHE A 30 8.56 -17.98 37.60
N PRO A 31 8.78 -17.26 38.72
CA PRO A 31 9.50 -17.78 39.86
C PRO A 31 8.65 -18.65 40.81
N ARG A 32 9.38 -19.62 41.39
CA ARG A 32 9.09 -20.62 42.44
C ARG A 32 7.88 -20.36 43.37
N SER A 33 6.83 -21.17 43.22
CA SER A 33 6.09 -21.89 44.29
C SER A 33 4.88 -22.67 43.68
N PRO A 34 4.48 -23.84 44.22
CA PRO A 34 3.56 -24.73 43.51
C PRO A 34 2.08 -24.43 43.83
N PRO A 35 1.17 -24.38 42.85
CA PRO A 35 -0.23 -24.64 43.11
C PRO A 35 -0.53 -26.15 43.04
N LYS A 36 -1.36 -26.60 43.98
CA LYS A 36 -1.90 -27.95 44.05
C LYS A 36 -2.82 -28.20 42.84
N SER A 37 -2.76 -29.43 42.33
CA SER A 37 -3.56 -30.03 41.23
C SER A 37 -3.41 -29.41 39.83
N VAL A 38 -2.63 -30.08 38.97
CA VAL A 38 -2.63 -29.89 37.51
C VAL A 38 -3.56 -30.96 36.92
N GLN A 39 -4.68 -30.56 36.32
CA GLN A 39 -5.50 -31.43 35.48
C GLN A 39 -5.01 -31.33 34.03
N ILE A 40 -4.58 -32.46 33.47
CA ILE A 40 -4.19 -32.60 32.06
C ILE A 40 -5.46 -32.92 31.27
N PHE A 41 -5.84 -32.05 30.34
CA PHE A 41 -6.92 -32.32 29.39
C PHE A 41 -6.34 -32.84 28.07
N TYR A 42 -6.65 -34.08 27.72
CA TYR A 42 -6.49 -34.59 26.36
C TYR A 42 -7.77 -34.27 25.58
N PHE A 43 -7.65 -33.56 24.46
CA PHE A 43 -8.73 -33.39 23.49
C PHE A 43 -8.49 -34.32 22.31
N SER A 44 -9.35 -35.33 22.14
CA SER A 44 -9.53 -36.05 20.89
C SER A 44 -10.89 -35.69 20.29
N SER A 45 -10.89 -35.48 18.98
CA SER A 45 -12.01 -35.05 18.15
C SER A 45 -13.27 -35.93 18.22
N THR A 46 -14.38 -35.34 17.79
CA THR A 46 -15.71 -35.90 17.46
C THR A 46 -16.80 -35.84 18.55
N SER A 47 -17.67 -34.83 18.39
CA SER A 47 -19.14 -34.86 18.43
C SER A 47 -19.90 -35.54 19.60
N VAL A 48 -20.51 -34.67 20.43
CA VAL A 48 -21.87 -34.78 21.05
C VAL A 48 -22.12 -35.91 22.06
N PHE A 49 -22.37 -35.56 23.33
CA PHE A 49 -23.67 -35.79 24.02
C PHE A 49 -23.74 -35.14 25.41
N LEU A 50 -24.95 -34.71 25.73
CA LEU A 50 -25.42 -33.98 26.91
C LEU A 50 -25.60 -34.89 28.15
N ARG A 51 -25.24 -34.43 29.35
CA ARG A 51 -25.78 -34.73 30.71
C ARG A 51 -24.79 -34.19 31.76
N MET A 52 -25.12 -33.66 32.93
CA MET A 52 -26.35 -33.32 33.66
C MET A 52 -25.85 -32.50 34.88
N TRP A 53 -26.47 -31.37 35.22
CA TRP A 53 -26.46 -30.90 36.62
C TRP A 53 -27.81 -30.34 36.98
N SER A 54 -28.33 -30.81 38.11
CA SER A 54 -29.67 -30.53 38.61
C SER A 54 -29.70 -29.32 39.53
N ALA A 55 -30.83 -28.61 39.46
CA ALA A 55 -31.48 -27.84 40.52
C ALA A 55 -30.80 -26.55 41.02
N ARG A 56 -31.37 -25.40 40.62
CA ARG A 56 -32.32 -24.66 41.48
C ARG A 56 -32.89 -23.44 40.74
N SER A 57 -34.21 -23.48 40.51
CA SER A 57 -35.17 -22.36 40.56
C SER A 57 -34.76 -21.00 39.96
N GLY A 58 -35.33 -20.68 38.80
CA GLY A 58 -35.34 -19.32 38.24
C GLY A 58 -35.96 -19.28 36.84
N LEU A 59 -37.29 -19.23 36.78
CA LEU A 59 -38.06 -19.08 35.54
C LEU A 59 -37.80 -17.67 34.97
N VAL A 60 -37.02 -17.56 33.89
CA VAL A 60 -37.01 -16.40 33.00
C VAL A 60 -37.22 -16.91 31.59
N ILE A 61 -38.45 -16.77 31.09
CA ILE A 61 -38.79 -17.00 29.69
C ILE A 61 -38.26 -15.80 28.90
N GLY A 62 -36.97 -15.82 28.59
CA GLY A 62 -36.38 -14.95 27.58
C GLY A 62 -36.56 -15.62 26.23
N HIS A 63 -37.50 -15.12 25.42
CA HIS A 63 -37.58 -15.46 24.01
C HIS A 63 -36.21 -15.18 23.36
N LEU A 64 -35.45 -16.23 23.09
CA LEU A 64 -34.26 -16.14 22.26
C LEU A 64 -34.76 -15.86 20.84
N LEU A 65 -34.89 -14.57 20.52
CA LEU A 65 -35.05 -14.10 19.16
C LEU A 65 -33.77 -14.49 18.42
N LEU A 66 -33.74 -15.71 17.88
CA LEU A 66 -32.87 -16.06 16.76
C LEU A 66 -33.30 -15.17 15.60
N ARG A 67 -32.81 -13.91 15.60
CA ARG A 67 -32.65 -13.17 14.36
C ARG A 67 -31.68 -14.00 13.54
N LYS A 68 -32.23 -14.89 12.70
CA LYS A 68 -31.63 -15.22 11.43
C LYS A 68 -31.25 -13.88 10.82
N ILE A 69 -29.96 -13.55 10.88
CA ILE A 69 -29.38 -12.64 9.90
C ILE A 69 -29.49 -13.45 8.60
N ALA A 70 -30.67 -13.37 8.00
CA ALA A 70 -30.82 -13.64 6.60
C ALA A 70 -29.92 -12.60 5.94
N THR A 71 -28.74 -13.01 5.52
CA THR A 71 -27.98 -12.30 4.50
C THR A 71 -28.86 -12.30 3.27
N ASP A 72 -29.72 -11.29 3.16
CA ASP A 72 -30.41 -10.97 1.93
C ASP A 72 -29.32 -10.57 0.92
N PRO A 73 -29.06 -11.37 -0.13
CA PRO A 73 -27.99 -11.08 -1.07
C PRO A 73 -28.39 -9.99 -2.08
N LYS A 74 -29.46 -9.23 -1.82
CA LYS A 74 -29.97 -8.20 -2.71
C LYS A 74 -30.24 -6.86 -2.00
N ARG A 75 -29.21 -6.27 -1.39
CA ARG A 75 -29.06 -4.81 -1.25
C ARG A 75 -27.72 -4.43 -0.61
N MET A 76 -26.64 -4.53 -1.36
CA MET A 76 -25.55 -3.56 -1.23
C MET A 76 -25.62 -2.71 -2.48
N THR A 77 -26.23 -1.53 -2.35
CA THR A 77 -26.06 -0.47 -3.34
C THR A 77 -24.57 -0.29 -3.53
N SER A 78 -24.07 -0.54 -4.74
CA SER A 78 -22.69 -0.26 -5.13
C SER A 78 -22.47 1.25 -5.10
N THR A 79 -22.25 1.82 -3.91
CA THR A 79 -21.63 3.12 -3.80
C THR A 79 -20.21 2.93 -4.32
N GLY A 80 -19.92 3.48 -5.50
CA GLY A 80 -18.57 3.42 -6.06
C GLY A 80 -17.55 3.99 -5.08
N VAL A 81 -16.27 3.62 -5.25
CA VAL A 81 -15.18 4.11 -4.41
C VAL A 81 -15.28 5.63 -4.21
N LYS A 82 -15.09 6.10 -2.98
CA LYS A 82 -15.18 7.52 -2.66
C LYS A 82 -13.98 8.26 -3.24
N TYR A 83 -14.26 9.42 -3.84
CA TYR A 83 -13.25 10.35 -4.31
C TYR A 83 -13.04 11.44 -3.25
N LEU A 84 -11.83 11.59 -2.76
CA LEU A 84 -11.48 12.48 -1.65
C LEU A 84 -11.25 13.92 -2.14
N THR A 85 -11.76 14.87 -1.37
CA THR A 85 -11.29 16.26 -1.39
C THR A 85 -9.83 16.36 -0.94
N GLN A 86 -9.17 17.49 -1.20
CA GLN A 86 -7.80 17.71 -0.72
C GLN A 86 -7.74 17.65 0.81
N VAL A 87 -8.75 18.21 1.49
CA VAL A 87 -8.83 18.22 2.96
C VAL A 87 -8.98 16.81 3.53
N GLU A 88 -9.84 15.97 2.94
CA GLU A 88 -10.00 14.59 3.37
C GLU A 88 -8.73 13.78 3.15
N ALA A 89 -8.06 13.93 2.00
CA ALA A 89 -6.79 13.27 1.72
C ALA A 89 -5.70 13.64 2.74
N ILE A 90 -5.56 14.94 3.08
CA ILE A 90 -4.67 15.40 4.14
C ILE A 90 -5.05 14.77 5.49
N SER A 91 -6.34 14.70 5.80
CA SER A 91 -6.82 14.16 7.09
C SER A 91 -6.49 12.67 7.23
N VAL A 92 -6.70 11.90 6.16
CA VAL A 92 -6.38 10.46 6.11
C VAL A 92 -4.88 10.23 6.33
N ASP A 93 -4.03 10.97 5.61
CA ASP A 93 -2.56 10.88 5.77
C ASP A 93 -2.12 11.23 7.18
N GLN A 94 -2.65 12.33 7.75
CA GLN A 94 -2.35 12.72 9.12
C GLN A 94 -2.75 11.65 10.14
N GLU A 95 -3.89 10.99 9.97
CA GLU A 95 -4.32 9.92 10.87
C GLU A 95 -3.42 8.66 10.73
N LEU A 96 -3.02 8.30 9.51
CA LEU A 96 -2.11 7.18 9.26
C LEU A 96 -0.77 7.37 9.98
N PHE A 97 -0.18 8.57 9.89
CA PHE A 97 1.10 8.87 10.53
C PHE A 97 0.99 9.09 12.05
N ASN A 98 -0.08 9.74 12.51
CA ASN A 98 -0.18 10.18 13.91
C ASN A 98 -0.95 9.21 14.81
N GLU A 99 -2.07 8.65 14.37
CA GLU A 99 -2.89 7.75 15.19
C GLU A 99 -2.47 6.30 14.98
N TYR A 100 -2.29 5.89 13.73
CA TYR A 100 -1.88 4.51 13.38
C TYR A 100 -0.37 4.29 13.41
N LYS A 101 0.42 5.37 13.58
CA LYS A 101 1.87 5.32 13.78
C LYS A 101 2.65 4.66 12.65
N PHE A 102 2.12 4.66 11.43
CA PHE A 102 2.92 4.32 10.27
C PHE A 102 4.02 5.36 10.07
N SER A 103 5.21 4.93 9.67
CA SER A 103 6.23 5.86 9.22
C SER A 103 5.99 6.25 7.75
N VAL A 104 6.52 7.41 7.35
CA VAL A 104 6.51 7.85 5.95
C VAL A 104 7.20 6.80 5.07
N ASP A 105 8.37 6.32 5.49
CA ASP A 105 9.15 5.29 4.80
C ASP A 105 8.32 4.03 4.51
N GLN A 106 7.52 3.56 5.46
CA GLN A 106 6.69 2.37 5.30
C GLN A 106 5.61 2.56 4.24
N LEU A 107 4.86 3.66 4.31
CA LEU A 107 3.76 3.89 3.37
C LEU A 107 4.27 4.21 1.97
N MET A 108 5.37 4.98 1.88
CA MET A 108 6.03 5.30 0.62
C MET A 108 6.60 4.04 -0.06
N GLU A 109 7.17 3.10 0.69
CA GLU A 109 7.65 1.84 0.14
C GLU A 109 6.51 1.03 -0.49
N LEU A 110 5.38 0.93 0.20
CA LEU A 110 4.19 0.21 -0.27
C LEU A 110 3.51 0.92 -1.45
N ALA A 111 3.45 2.25 -1.42
CA ALA A 111 2.90 3.06 -2.50
C ALA A 111 3.74 2.95 -3.77
N GLY A 112 5.06 3.15 -3.68
CA GLY A 112 5.96 3.03 -4.83
C GLY A 112 6.03 1.60 -5.39
N LEU A 113 5.95 0.56 -4.54
CA LEU A 113 5.78 -0.82 -5.00
C LEU A 113 4.49 -1.00 -5.81
N SER A 114 3.36 -0.50 -5.30
CA SER A 114 2.06 -0.55 -6.00
C SER A 114 2.11 0.17 -7.34
N CYS A 115 2.84 1.30 -7.41
CA CYS A 115 3.07 2.02 -8.66
C CYS A 115 3.86 1.18 -9.67
N ALA A 116 4.95 0.55 -9.24
CA ALA A 116 5.77 -0.28 -10.10
C ALA A 116 5.02 -1.53 -10.59
N GLU A 117 4.22 -2.18 -9.73
CA GLU A 117 3.39 -3.33 -10.11
C GLU A 117 2.30 -2.93 -11.12
N ALA A 118 1.57 -1.84 -10.87
CA ALA A 118 0.56 -1.33 -11.77
C ALA A 118 1.14 -0.93 -13.13
N PHE A 119 2.26 -0.20 -13.14
CA PHE A 119 2.99 0.11 -14.37
C PHE A 119 3.39 -1.18 -15.11
N SER A 120 3.91 -2.16 -14.38
CA SER A 120 4.39 -3.42 -14.97
C SER A 120 3.28 -4.28 -15.56
N SER A 121 2.07 -4.20 -15.00
CA SER A 121 0.90 -4.90 -15.52
C SER A 121 0.44 -4.39 -16.89
N ARG A 122 0.85 -3.16 -17.26
CA ARG A 122 0.27 -2.43 -18.38
C ARG A 122 1.27 -2.12 -19.51
N TYR A 123 2.55 -1.99 -19.19
CA TYR A 123 3.59 -1.61 -20.14
C TYR A 123 4.64 -2.72 -20.31
N SER A 124 5.01 -3.00 -21.55
CA SER A 124 6.08 -3.97 -21.87
C SER A 124 7.42 -3.52 -21.30
N LYS A 125 8.34 -4.48 -21.08
CA LYS A 125 9.70 -4.17 -20.62
C LYS A 125 10.41 -3.21 -21.58
N GLY A 126 11.24 -2.34 -21.04
CA GLY A 126 12.01 -1.35 -21.79
C GLY A 126 12.48 -0.20 -20.92
N LYS A 127 12.96 0.86 -21.58
CA LYS A 127 13.48 2.05 -20.91
C LYS A 127 12.35 2.92 -20.38
N VAL A 128 12.39 3.30 -19.11
CA VAL A 128 11.34 4.09 -18.44
C VAL A 128 11.92 5.39 -17.94
N LEU A 129 11.28 6.53 -18.22
CA LEU A 129 11.67 7.80 -17.63
C LEU A 129 10.81 8.06 -16.39
N VAL A 130 11.41 8.10 -15.22
CA VAL A 130 10.72 8.45 -13.97
C VAL A 130 11.03 9.88 -13.60
N ILE A 131 10.02 10.74 -13.53
CA ILE A 131 10.19 12.17 -13.26
C ILE A 131 9.82 12.43 -11.81
N SER A 132 10.83 12.61 -10.96
CA SER A 132 10.68 12.75 -9.52
C SER A 132 10.58 14.22 -9.09
N GLY A 133 9.56 14.54 -8.30
CA GLY A 133 9.42 15.83 -7.64
C GLY A 133 10.22 15.95 -6.33
N PRO A 134 10.24 17.16 -5.72
CA PRO A 134 11.01 17.40 -4.48
C PRO A 134 10.29 16.93 -3.20
N GLY A 135 9.04 16.48 -3.29
CA GLY A 135 8.21 16.06 -2.15
C GLY A 135 7.90 14.56 -2.14
N ASN A 136 6.90 14.16 -1.34
CA ASN A 136 6.54 12.75 -1.13
C ASN A 136 6.22 12.00 -2.43
N ASN A 137 5.48 12.63 -3.36
CA ASN A 137 5.17 12.01 -4.66
C ASN A 137 6.45 11.66 -5.45
N GLY A 138 7.50 12.49 -5.32
CA GLY A 138 8.81 12.17 -5.89
C GLY A 138 9.45 10.97 -5.21
N GLY A 139 9.30 10.84 -3.90
CA GLY A 139 9.73 9.66 -3.14
C GLY A 139 9.04 8.38 -3.61
N ASP A 140 7.73 8.43 -3.83
CA ASP A 140 6.96 7.33 -4.44
C ASP A 140 7.52 6.98 -5.84
N GLY A 141 7.91 7.99 -6.62
CA GLY A 141 8.61 7.84 -7.89
C GLY A 141 9.98 7.14 -7.76
N LEU A 142 10.81 7.52 -6.78
CA LEU A 142 12.11 6.90 -6.54
C LEU A 142 11.96 5.43 -6.11
N VAL A 143 11.02 5.13 -5.22
CA VAL A 143 10.69 3.75 -4.84
C VAL A 143 10.17 2.97 -6.06
N CYS A 144 9.28 3.56 -6.86
CA CYS A 144 8.78 2.96 -8.09
C CYS A 144 9.93 2.64 -9.06
N ALA A 145 10.86 3.57 -9.29
CA ALA A 145 12.04 3.36 -10.13
C ALA A 145 12.89 2.18 -9.62
N ARG A 146 13.12 2.11 -8.31
CA ARG A 146 13.85 1.01 -7.67
C ARG A 146 13.20 -0.36 -7.93
N HIS A 147 11.89 -0.47 -7.73
CA HIS A 147 11.16 -1.72 -7.99
C HIS A 147 11.07 -2.04 -9.48
N LEU A 148 10.88 -1.05 -10.35
CA LEU A 148 10.92 -1.26 -11.80
C LEU A 148 12.26 -1.86 -12.27
N LYS A 149 13.38 -1.43 -11.67
CA LYS A 149 14.69 -2.04 -11.94
C LYS A 149 14.71 -3.53 -11.56
N LEU A 150 14.21 -3.88 -10.37
CA LEU A 150 14.09 -5.28 -9.93
C LEU A 150 13.14 -6.10 -10.81
N PHE A 151 12.10 -5.45 -11.36
CA PHE A 151 11.15 -6.08 -12.27
C PHE A 151 11.68 -6.21 -13.71
N GLY A 152 12.94 -5.84 -13.98
CA GLY A 152 13.58 -6.01 -15.28
C GLY A 152 13.30 -4.89 -16.28
N TYR A 153 12.88 -3.70 -15.82
CA TYR A 153 12.89 -2.49 -16.65
C TYR A 153 14.25 -1.80 -16.61
N ASP A 154 14.44 -0.82 -17.49
CA ASP A 154 15.60 0.08 -17.49
C ASP A 154 15.18 1.52 -17.12
N PRO A 155 14.94 1.80 -15.82
CA PRO A 155 14.54 3.13 -15.38
C PRO A 155 15.71 4.13 -15.44
N VAL A 156 15.38 5.35 -15.86
CA VAL A 156 16.20 6.56 -15.73
C VAL A 156 15.38 7.59 -14.96
N VAL A 157 15.96 8.22 -13.95
CA VAL A 157 15.29 9.22 -13.12
C VAL A 157 15.66 10.62 -13.59
N LEU A 158 14.67 11.46 -13.85
CA LEU A 158 14.84 12.91 -13.93
C LEU A 158 14.49 13.52 -12.58
N TYR A 159 15.45 14.16 -11.91
CA TYR A 159 15.23 14.77 -10.59
C TYR A 159 15.73 16.23 -10.55
N PRO A 160 14.99 17.17 -11.16
CA PRO A 160 15.48 18.52 -11.47
C PRO A 160 15.60 19.44 -10.25
N LYS A 161 15.01 19.03 -9.12
CA LYS A 161 15.10 19.76 -7.85
C LYS A 161 15.10 18.77 -6.70
N HIS A 162 16.29 18.59 -6.13
CA HIS A 162 16.51 17.68 -5.02
C HIS A 162 15.81 18.17 -3.75
N SER A 163 15.21 17.23 -3.02
CA SER A 163 14.68 17.47 -1.68
C SER A 163 15.84 17.62 -0.69
N LYS A 164 15.57 18.32 0.43
CA LYS A 164 16.49 18.36 1.58
C LYS A 164 16.16 17.32 2.65
N SER A 165 15.17 16.47 2.38
CA SER A 165 14.75 15.42 3.30
C SER A 165 15.76 14.26 3.31
N GLU A 166 16.15 13.82 4.50
CA GLU A 166 17.01 12.66 4.69
C GLU A 166 16.42 11.39 4.03
N LEU A 167 15.09 11.22 4.10
CA LEU A 167 14.40 10.10 3.43
C LEU A 167 14.67 10.11 1.91
N MET A 168 14.56 11.27 1.27
CA MET A 168 14.77 11.38 -0.17
C MET A 168 16.23 11.12 -0.54
N GLU A 169 17.18 11.59 0.28
CA GLU A 169 18.60 11.29 0.11
C GLU A 169 18.88 9.78 0.20
N ARG A 170 18.30 9.09 1.20
CA ARG A 170 18.40 7.62 1.30
C ARG A 170 17.84 6.91 0.07
N LEU A 171 16.71 7.37 -0.47
CA LEU A 171 16.12 6.79 -1.70
C LEU A 171 17.01 7.01 -2.92
N VAL A 172 17.63 8.18 -3.07
CA VAL A 172 18.60 8.45 -4.14
C VAL A 172 19.81 7.51 -4.02
N ILE A 173 20.36 7.31 -2.83
CA ILE A 173 21.46 6.37 -2.57
C ILE A 173 21.06 4.94 -2.97
N GLN A 174 19.85 4.50 -2.63
CA GLN A 174 19.35 3.17 -2.99
C GLN A 174 19.23 3.01 -4.52
N CYS A 175 18.67 4.01 -5.22
CA CYS A 175 18.58 3.99 -6.68
C CYS A 175 19.96 3.95 -7.35
N ASN A 176 20.92 4.74 -6.86
CA ASN A 176 22.30 4.73 -7.33
C ASN A 176 22.97 3.36 -7.09
N GLY A 177 22.74 2.74 -5.92
CA GLY A 177 23.22 1.39 -5.62
C GLY A 177 22.67 0.30 -6.54
N MET A 178 21.56 0.57 -7.23
CA MET A 178 20.96 -0.28 -8.27
C MET A 178 21.39 0.08 -9.70
N GLY A 179 22.30 1.03 -9.86
CA GLY A 179 22.77 1.50 -11.16
C GLY A 179 21.71 2.27 -11.96
N ILE A 180 20.74 2.90 -11.28
CA ILE A 180 19.74 3.77 -11.92
C ILE A 180 20.38 5.13 -12.19
N ILE A 181 20.30 5.59 -13.44
CA ILE A 181 20.90 6.86 -13.87
C ILE A 181 19.99 8.02 -13.48
N PHE A 182 20.58 9.10 -12.95
CA PHE A 182 19.90 10.36 -12.67
C PHE A 182 20.25 11.43 -13.71
N LEU A 183 19.23 12.20 -14.11
CA LEU A 183 19.33 13.33 -15.02
C LEU A 183 18.88 14.60 -14.29
N GLU A 184 19.54 15.71 -14.61
CA GLU A 184 19.18 17.05 -14.12
C GLU A 184 18.26 17.79 -15.10
N GLN A 185 18.25 17.36 -16.37
CA GLN A 185 17.48 17.99 -17.45
C GLN A 185 16.67 16.95 -18.22
N LEU A 186 15.53 17.38 -18.75
CA LEU A 186 14.66 16.53 -19.55
C LEU A 186 15.38 16.10 -20.84
N PRO A 187 15.42 14.80 -21.18
CA PRO A 187 15.98 14.32 -22.44
C PRO A 187 15.27 14.94 -23.64
N SER A 188 16.02 15.31 -24.67
CA SER A 188 15.47 15.85 -25.93
C SER A 188 14.65 14.81 -26.70
N ASN A 189 15.08 13.54 -26.69
CA ASN A 189 14.35 12.45 -27.34
C ASN A 189 13.61 11.60 -26.30
N LEU A 190 12.31 11.84 -26.15
CA LEU A 190 11.44 11.05 -25.27
C LEU A 190 11.01 9.71 -25.91
N SER A 191 11.04 9.57 -27.24
CA SER A 191 10.56 8.37 -27.95
C SER A 191 11.36 7.09 -27.66
N GLN A 192 12.55 7.22 -27.07
CA GLN A 192 13.35 6.08 -26.60
C GLN A 192 12.76 5.40 -25.36
N TYR A 193 11.84 6.06 -24.65
CA TYR A 193 11.21 5.53 -23.46
C TYR A 193 9.88 4.86 -23.83
N ILE A 194 9.64 3.67 -23.25
CA ILE A 194 8.38 2.95 -23.44
C ILE A 194 7.23 3.56 -22.64
N GLY A 195 7.57 4.37 -21.62
CA GLY A 195 6.62 5.09 -20.78
C GLY A 195 7.32 6.09 -19.88
N ILE A 196 6.56 7.08 -19.43
CA ILE A 196 7.00 8.13 -18.51
C ILE A 196 6.19 8.01 -17.23
N VAL A 197 6.86 7.86 -16.09
CA VAL A 197 6.23 7.92 -14.77
C VAL A 197 6.27 9.37 -14.31
N ASP A 198 5.09 9.98 -14.18
CA ASP A 198 4.90 11.30 -13.63
C ASP A 198 4.74 11.19 -12.10
N ALA A 199 5.80 11.59 -11.39
CA ALA A 199 5.90 11.59 -9.94
C ALA A 199 6.31 12.99 -9.41
N LEU A 200 5.95 14.06 -10.13
CA LEU A 200 6.32 15.43 -9.75
C LEU A 200 5.51 15.93 -8.54
N PHE A 201 4.18 15.87 -8.63
CA PHE A 201 3.29 16.51 -7.66
C PHE A 201 2.10 15.61 -7.33
N GLY A 202 1.89 15.35 -6.03
CA GLY A 202 0.73 14.60 -5.52
C GLY A 202 -0.34 15.53 -4.96
N PHE A 203 -1.27 14.97 -4.17
CA PHE A 203 -2.43 15.71 -3.62
C PHE A 203 -2.13 16.91 -2.72
N SER A 204 -0.90 17.09 -2.22
CA SER A 204 -0.52 18.28 -1.44
C SER A 204 -0.16 19.49 -2.31
N PHE A 205 -0.08 19.31 -3.62
CA PHE A 205 0.22 20.38 -4.56
C PHE A 205 -0.89 21.44 -4.60
N ARG A 206 -0.47 22.68 -4.82
CA ARG A 206 -1.37 23.82 -5.06
C ARG A 206 -0.86 24.57 -6.29
N PRO A 207 -1.67 24.67 -7.36
CA PRO A 207 -1.35 25.49 -8.52
C PRO A 207 -1.04 26.96 -8.15
N PRO A 208 -0.31 27.71 -8.98
CA PRO A 208 0.25 27.31 -10.28
C PRO A 208 1.61 26.61 -10.17
N THR A 209 1.94 25.81 -11.20
CA THR A 209 3.28 25.23 -11.36
C THR A 209 4.32 26.32 -11.61
N ARG A 210 5.53 26.16 -11.07
CA ARG A 210 6.66 27.10 -11.19
C ARG A 210 7.87 26.44 -11.85
N PRO A 211 8.84 27.23 -12.36
CA PRO A 211 10.11 26.70 -12.85
C PRO A 211 10.84 25.83 -11.81
N PRO A 212 11.51 24.74 -12.23
CA PRO A 212 11.67 24.28 -13.63
C PRO A 212 10.53 23.36 -14.12
N PHE A 213 9.49 23.12 -13.31
CA PHE A 213 8.50 22.07 -13.55
C PHE A 213 7.46 22.45 -14.62
N ASP A 214 7.19 23.73 -14.80
CA ASP A 214 6.27 24.26 -15.81
C ASP A 214 6.74 23.91 -17.24
N ALA A 215 8.03 24.09 -17.53
CA ALA A 215 8.64 23.72 -18.81
C ALA A 215 8.63 22.20 -19.06
N ILE A 216 8.85 21.41 -18.00
CA ILE A 216 8.75 19.95 -18.07
C ILE A 216 7.32 19.54 -18.42
N ILE A 217 6.31 20.03 -17.68
CA ILE A 217 4.90 19.73 -17.94
C ILE A 217 4.48 20.18 -19.34
N ALA A 218 4.92 21.37 -19.78
CA ALA A 218 4.64 21.86 -21.13
C ALA A 218 5.17 20.89 -22.20
N THR A 219 6.42 20.42 -22.05
CA THR A 219 7.02 19.45 -22.99
C THR A 219 6.27 18.11 -22.96
N LEU A 220 5.99 17.59 -21.77
CA LEU A 220 5.27 16.33 -21.60
C LEU A 220 3.83 16.39 -22.13
N SER A 221 3.17 17.54 -22.08
CA SER A 221 1.80 17.69 -22.61
C SER A 221 1.69 17.46 -24.12
N GLN A 222 2.81 17.55 -24.84
CA GLN A 222 2.90 17.38 -26.29
C GLN A 222 3.50 16.03 -26.70
N THR A 223 3.89 15.19 -25.75
CA THR A 223 4.51 13.89 -26.06
C THR A 223 3.47 12.86 -26.52
N THR A 224 3.91 11.92 -27.36
CA THR A 224 3.11 10.73 -27.73
C THR A 224 3.45 9.50 -26.88
N VAL A 225 4.52 9.59 -26.07
CA VAL A 225 4.93 8.53 -25.14
C VAL A 225 3.89 8.42 -24.01
N PRO A 226 3.41 7.22 -23.65
CA PRO A 226 2.39 7.09 -22.62
C PRO A 226 2.91 7.58 -21.26
N ILE A 227 2.11 8.42 -20.60
CA ILE A 227 2.38 8.91 -19.25
C ILE A 227 1.55 8.11 -18.23
N PHE A 228 2.21 7.64 -17.18
CA PHE A 228 1.63 7.01 -16.00
C PHE A 228 1.79 7.97 -14.82
N SER A 229 0.70 8.59 -14.35
CA SER A 229 0.75 9.55 -13.24
C SER A 229 0.53 8.86 -11.90
N ILE A 230 1.39 9.18 -10.93
CA ILE A 230 1.26 8.74 -9.54
C ILE A 230 0.41 9.75 -8.76
N ASP A 231 -0.61 9.21 -8.11
CA ASP A 231 -1.59 9.87 -7.25
C ASP A 231 -2.55 10.82 -7.96
N ILE A 232 -2.02 11.87 -8.58
CA ILE A 232 -2.71 12.90 -9.35
C ILE A 232 -1.83 13.28 -10.54
N PRO A 233 -2.38 13.55 -11.74
CA PRO A 233 -1.59 14.09 -12.84
C PRO A 233 -0.99 15.44 -12.47
N SER A 234 0.35 15.56 -12.51
CA SER A 234 1.04 16.76 -12.04
C SER A 234 0.58 18.02 -12.78
N GLY A 235 0.33 19.08 -12.02
CA GLY A 235 -0.19 20.35 -12.52
C GLY A 235 -1.72 20.45 -12.55
N TRP A 236 -2.45 19.36 -12.26
CA TRP A 236 -3.89 19.42 -12.06
C TRP A 236 -4.23 20.01 -10.68
N ASP A 237 -5.36 20.69 -10.57
CA ASP A 237 -5.99 20.98 -9.29
C ASP A 237 -6.56 19.68 -8.71
N VAL A 238 -6.38 19.48 -7.40
CA VAL A 238 -6.71 18.23 -6.70
C VAL A 238 -8.21 17.89 -6.76
N GLU A 239 -9.06 18.92 -6.90
CA GLU A 239 -10.50 18.76 -6.95
C GLU A 239 -11.08 19.19 -8.31
N GLY A 240 -10.61 20.32 -8.85
CA GLY A 240 -11.06 20.92 -10.10
C GLY A 240 -10.50 20.25 -11.37
N GLY A 241 -9.51 19.36 -11.26
CA GLY A 241 -8.95 18.64 -12.40
C GLY A 241 -7.95 19.46 -13.22
N PRO A 242 -7.82 19.23 -14.55
CA PRO A 242 -6.83 19.90 -15.37
C PRO A 242 -7.07 21.42 -15.42
N PRO A 243 -6.00 22.23 -15.57
CA PRO A 243 -6.15 23.68 -15.76
C PRO A 243 -6.95 23.99 -17.03
N THR A 244 -7.77 25.04 -16.99
CA THR A 244 -8.59 25.49 -18.12
C THR A 244 -7.77 26.18 -19.21
N GLU A 245 -6.61 26.73 -18.85
CA GLU A 245 -5.68 27.41 -19.75
C GLU A 245 -4.25 26.87 -19.55
N GLY A 246 -3.44 26.91 -20.62
CA GLY A 246 -2.05 26.43 -20.59
C GLY A 246 -1.89 24.94 -20.88
N SER A 247 -0.74 24.39 -20.49
CA SER A 247 -0.40 22.98 -20.72
C SER A 247 -0.89 22.10 -19.57
N ALA A 248 -1.55 20.99 -19.91
CA ALA A 248 -2.01 19.98 -18.95
C ALA A 248 -1.52 18.61 -19.37
N LEU A 249 -1.05 17.81 -18.40
CA LEU A 249 -0.75 16.41 -18.66
C LEU A 249 -2.02 15.64 -19.01
N ARG A 250 -1.89 14.68 -19.91
CA ARG A 250 -2.95 13.75 -20.33
C ARG A 250 -2.45 12.32 -20.16
N PRO A 251 -2.43 11.78 -18.93
CA PRO A 251 -1.89 10.45 -18.71
C PRO A 251 -2.67 9.36 -19.43
N ASP A 252 -1.94 8.38 -19.96
CA ASP A 252 -2.49 7.12 -20.46
C ASP A 252 -3.01 6.27 -19.31
N ALA A 253 -2.37 6.35 -18.14
CA ALA A 253 -2.79 5.68 -16.93
C ALA A 253 -2.57 6.53 -15.67
N LEU A 254 -3.45 6.36 -14.69
CA LEU A 254 -3.38 7.02 -13.38
C LEU A 254 -3.39 5.94 -12.30
N ILE A 255 -2.52 6.03 -11.30
CA ILE A 255 -2.66 5.26 -10.07
C ILE A 255 -3.01 6.19 -8.92
N SER A 256 -4.21 6.05 -8.36
CA SER A 256 -4.55 6.74 -7.11
C SER A 256 -4.00 5.97 -5.93
N LEU A 257 -3.34 6.67 -5.01
CA LEU A 257 -2.84 6.09 -3.76
C LEU A 257 -3.85 6.30 -2.64
N THR A 258 -4.01 5.30 -1.77
CA THR A 258 -4.96 5.29 -0.63
C THR A 258 -6.44 5.26 -1.06
N ALA A 259 -6.88 6.31 -1.76
CA ALA A 259 -8.17 6.44 -2.42
C ALA A 259 -8.06 7.47 -3.56
N PRO A 260 -8.91 7.42 -4.58
CA PRO A 260 -8.94 8.45 -5.62
C PRO A 260 -9.18 9.85 -5.06
N LYS A 261 -8.49 10.85 -5.62
CA LYS A 261 -8.80 12.27 -5.36
C LYS A 261 -9.85 12.78 -6.35
N LEU A 262 -10.59 13.82 -6.00
CA LEU A 262 -11.69 14.36 -6.82
C LEU A 262 -11.31 14.66 -8.27
N CYS A 263 -10.10 15.17 -8.52
CA CYS A 263 -9.57 15.39 -9.86
C CYS A 263 -9.57 14.15 -10.76
N ALA A 264 -9.51 12.94 -10.19
CA ALA A 264 -9.56 11.70 -10.96
C ALA A 264 -10.92 11.51 -11.67
N LYS A 265 -11.98 12.24 -11.29
CA LYS A 265 -13.24 12.29 -12.07
C LYS A 265 -13.07 12.90 -13.46
N TYR A 266 -12.01 13.69 -13.66
CA TYR A 266 -11.65 14.32 -14.93
C TYR A 266 -10.70 13.46 -15.76
N PHE A 267 -10.20 12.35 -15.20
CA PHE A 267 -9.33 11.44 -15.91
C PHE A 267 -10.07 10.78 -17.09
N ARG A 268 -9.41 10.73 -18.25
CA ARG A 268 -9.93 10.16 -19.51
C ARG A 268 -8.92 9.22 -20.19
N GLY A 269 -7.88 8.80 -19.46
CA GLY A 269 -6.90 7.85 -19.96
C GLY A 269 -7.47 6.42 -20.02
N LYS A 270 -6.61 5.47 -20.39
CA LYS A 270 -7.01 4.09 -20.69
C LYS A 270 -7.14 3.19 -19.46
N ALA A 271 -6.45 3.52 -18.35
CA ALA A 271 -6.50 2.70 -17.14
C ALA A 271 -6.38 3.57 -15.88
N HIS A 272 -7.26 3.34 -14.91
CA HIS A 272 -7.19 3.94 -13.59
C HIS A 272 -6.97 2.83 -12.57
N PHE A 273 -5.86 2.88 -11.85
CA PHE A 273 -5.53 1.94 -10.80
C PHE A 273 -5.74 2.56 -9.42
N LEU A 274 -6.00 1.70 -8.44
CA LEU A 274 -5.96 2.02 -7.02
C LEU A 274 -4.82 1.21 -6.39
N GLY A 275 -3.90 1.88 -5.73
CA GLY A 275 -2.78 1.28 -5.00
C GLY A 275 -2.68 1.78 -3.57
N GLY A 276 -1.69 1.29 -2.84
CA GLY A 276 -1.55 1.61 -1.41
C GLY A 276 -2.50 0.78 -0.55
N ARG A 277 -2.42 -0.55 -0.69
CA ARG A 277 -3.18 -1.51 0.11
C ARG A 277 -2.68 -1.58 1.56
N PHE A 278 -2.87 -0.51 2.32
CA PHE A 278 -2.48 -0.41 3.73
C PHE A 278 -3.53 0.26 4.62
N ILE A 279 -4.69 0.63 4.07
CA ILE A 279 -5.73 1.33 4.83
C ILE A 279 -6.39 0.42 5.87
N PRO A 280 -6.34 0.79 7.16
CA PRO A 280 -7.02 0.04 8.22
C PRO A 280 -8.54 0.01 7.99
N PRO A 281 -9.23 -1.14 8.21
CA PRO A 281 -10.68 -1.25 7.98
C PRO A 281 -11.53 -0.23 8.75
N ASN A 282 -11.13 0.09 9.99
CA ASN A 282 -11.80 1.10 10.81
C ASN A 282 -11.69 2.50 10.20
N MET A 283 -10.52 2.84 9.64
CA MET A 283 -10.32 4.11 8.92
C MET A 283 -11.14 4.14 7.63
N ALA A 284 -11.13 3.06 6.85
CA ALA A 284 -11.94 2.97 5.64
C ALA A 284 -13.43 3.20 5.92
N SER A 285 -13.92 2.67 7.04
CA SER A 285 -15.30 2.89 7.50
C SER A 285 -15.53 4.32 7.99
N LYS A 286 -14.59 4.88 8.77
CA LYS A 286 -14.65 6.26 9.30
C LYS A 286 -14.81 7.31 8.20
N TYR A 287 -14.07 7.15 7.10
CA TYR A 287 -14.09 8.10 5.98
C TYR A 287 -15.07 7.72 4.86
N ASP A 288 -15.83 6.63 5.02
CA ASP A 288 -16.73 6.07 4.00
C ASP A 288 -16.02 5.88 2.65
N LEU A 289 -14.81 5.31 2.68
CA LEU A 289 -13.97 5.20 1.50
C LEU A 289 -14.53 4.27 0.42
N ASN A 290 -15.36 3.29 0.83
CA ASN A 290 -15.94 2.27 -0.06
C ASN A 290 -14.87 1.61 -0.96
N LEU A 291 -13.71 1.27 -0.38
CA LEU A 291 -12.60 0.68 -1.11
C LEU A 291 -12.98 -0.70 -1.66
N PRO A 292 -12.74 -0.99 -2.96
CA PRO A 292 -12.94 -2.33 -3.50
C PRO A 292 -11.96 -3.32 -2.88
N LEU A 293 -12.34 -4.61 -2.92
CA LEU A 293 -11.49 -5.68 -2.43
C LEU A 293 -10.34 -5.93 -3.41
N TYR A 294 -9.11 -5.83 -2.90
CA TYR A 294 -7.92 -6.25 -3.63
C TYR A 294 -7.89 -7.78 -3.76
N GLU A 295 -7.55 -8.26 -4.95
CA GLU A 295 -7.47 -9.69 -5.23
C GLU A 295 -6.19 -10.31 -4.63
N GLY A 296 -6.35 -11.46 -3.94
CA GLY A 296 -5.23 -12.23 -3.40
C GLY A 296 -4.24 -11.38 -2.61
N THR A 297 -2.98 -11.42 -3.03
CA THR A 297 -1.86 -10.64 -2.46
C THR A 297 -1.50 -9.38 -3.24
N SER A 298 -2.30 -8.99 -4.25
CA SER A 298 -2.02 -7.81 -5.06
C SER A 298 -1.99 -6.54 -4.21
N SER A 299 -1.04 -5.63 -4.45
CA SER A 299 -0.99 -4.33 -3.78
C SER A 299 -1.73 -3.22 -4.54
N PHE A 300 -2.22 -3.54 -5.75
CA PHE A 300 -3.01 -2.65 -6.60
C PHE A 300 -4.23 -3.38 -7.21
N LEU A 301 -5.18 -2.61 -7.75
CA LEU A 301 -6.28 -3.10 -8.59
C LEU A 301 -6.60 -2.05 -9.66
N GLN A 302 -7.33 -2.45 -10.70
CA GLN A 302 -7.86 -1.54 -11.71
C GLN A 302 -9.32 -1.18 -11.37
N LEU A 303 -9.66 0.12 -11.42
CA LEU A 303 -10.99 0.70 -11.19
C LEU A 303 -11.84 0.73 -12.46
#